data_AF-A0A8S9ZGM1-F1
#
_entry.id   AF-A0A8S9ZGM1-F1
#
_cell.length_a   1.000
_cell.length_b   1.000
_cell.length_c   1.000
_cell.angle_alpha   90.00
_cell.angle_beta   90.00
_cell.angle_gamma   90.00
#
_symmetry.space_group_name_H-M   'P 1'
#
loop_
_entity.id
_entity.type
_entity.pdbx_description
1 polymer ?
#
loop_
_entity_poly.entity_id
_entity_poly.type
_entity_poly.pdbx_seq_one_letter_code
_entity_poly.pdbx_strand_id
1 'polypeptide(L)' 'MSGAWTFFEKLNNNKAICILCKQHLDRKHGSTRGLWIHLRTKHHAEFKRLKPIYNVSSY' A
#
# COMPACT_ATOMS: atom_id res chain seq x y z
N MET A 1 -7.20 -4.73 11.06
CA MET A 1 -7.72 -4.82 9.67
C MET A 1 -6.88 -3.91 8.79
N SER A 2 -6.22 -4.47 7.78
CA SER A 2 -5.09 -3.86 7.06
C SER A 2 -5.50 -2.68 6.15
N GLY A 3 -5.46 -1.46 6.67
CA GLY A 3 -5.97 -0.25 5.99
C GLY A 3 -5.33 0.11 4.65
N ALA A 4 -4.10 -0.35 4.35
CA ALA A 4 -3.47 -0.07 3.05
C ALA A 4 -4.26 -0.64 1.87
N TRP A 5 -4.88 -1.81 2.02
CA TRP A 5 -5.63 -2.48 0.95
C TRP A 5 -6.86 -1.71 0.46
N THR A 6 -7.29 -0.68 1.18
CA THR A 6 -8.38 0.22 0.75
C THR A 6 -8.10 0.85 -0.63
N PHE A 7 -6.83 1.02 -0.98
CA PHE A 7 -6.41 1.64 -2.24
C PHE A 7 -5.69 0.66 -3.18
N PHE A 8 -5.70 -0.63 -2.87
CA PHE A 8 -5.05 -1.65 -3.68
C PHE A 8 -5.97 -2.83 -3.91
N GLU A 9 -6.01 -3.26 -5.16
CA GLU A 9 -6.71 -4.47 -5.55
C GLU A 9 -5.70 -5.60 -5.77
N LYS A 10 -5.99 -6.78 -5.23
CA LYS A 10 -5.13 -7.95 -5.40
C LYS A 10 -5.40 -8.54 -6.78
N LEU A 11 -4.46 -8.34 -7.70
CA LEU A 11 -4.51 -8.95 -9.03
C LEU A 11 -4.14 -10.43 -8.99
N ASN A 12 -3.08 -10.77 -8.26
CA ASN A 12 -2.59 -12.15 -8.21
C ASN A 12 -1.89 -12.43 -6.87
N ASN A 13 -1.44 -13.66 -6.64
CA ASN A 13 -0.78 -13.99 -5.37
C ASN A 13 0.46 -13.12 -5.09
N ASN A 14 1.11 -12.64 -6.15
CA ASN A 14 2.32 -11.83 -6.10
C ASN A 14 2.14 -10.45 -6.72
N LYS A 15 0.93 -10.05 -7.10
CA LYS A 15 0.69 -8.76 -7.78
C LYS A 15 -0.50 -8.03 -7.19
N ALA A 16 -0.37 -6.71 -7.10
CA ALA A 16 -1.45 -5.81 -6.73
C ALA A 16 -1.50 -4.64 -7.71
N ILE A 17 -2.66 -4.02 -7.86
CA ILE A 17 -2.83 -2.78 -8.62
C ILE A 17 -3.29 -1.68 -7.68
N CYS A 18 -2.66 -0.51 -7.79
CA CYS A 18 -3.12 0.67 -7.10
C CYS A 18 -4.33 1.23 -7.84
N ILE A 19 -5.50 1.32 -7.20
CA ILE A 19 -6.70 1.85 -7.87
C ILE A 19 -6.63 3.38 -8.07
N LEU A 20 -5.73 4.07 -7.35
CA LEU A 20 -5.55 5.52 -7.43
C LEU A 20 -4.76 5.96 -8.67
N CYS A 21 -3.72 5.21 -9.05
CA CYS A 21 -2.88 5.52 -10.21
C CYS A 21 -2.86 4.42 -11.28
N LYS A 22 -3.62 3.34 -11.08
CA LYS A 22 -3.62 2.13 -11.91
C LYS A 22 -2.23 1.49 -12.10
N GLN A 23 -1.30 1.75 -11.18
CA GLN A 23 0.06 1.21 -11.26
C GLN A 23 0.12 -0.22 -10.73
N HIS A 24 0.78 -1.08 -11.48
CA HIS A 24 1.03 -2.47 -11.10
C HIS A 24 2.19 -2.55 -10.11
N LEU A 25 2.00 -3.33 -9.05
CA LEU A 25 2.95 -3.52 -7.96
C LEU A 25 3.21 -5.00 -7.79
N ASP A 26 4.46 -5.40 -8.00
CA ASP A 26 4.93 -6.74 -7.70
C ASP A 26 5.19 -6.88 -6.19
N ARG A 27 4.39 -7.73 -5.57
CA ARG A 27 4.54 -8.16 -4.18
C ARG A 27 5.54 -9.30 -4.13
N LYS A 28 6.83 -8.97 -4.21
CA LYS A 28 7.88 -9.92 -3.84
C LYS A 28 7.65 -10.35 -2.38
N HIS A 29 7.44 -11.64 -2.18
CA HIS A 29 7.26 -12.26 -0.85
C HIS A 29 5.96 -11.88 -0.10
N GLY A 30 4.89 -11.52 -0.80
CA GLY A 30 3.57 -11.27 -0.17
C GLY A 30 3.53 -10.09 0.81
N SER A 31 4.60 -9.30 0.91
CA SER A 31 4.68 -8.19 1.85
C SER A 31 3.82 -7.00 1.43
N THR A 32 3.26 -6.32 2.42
CA THR A 32 2.52 -5.05 2.25
C THR A 32 3.43 -3.82 2.29
N ARG A 33 4.71 -3.98 2.65
CA ARG A 33 5.70 -2.88 2.71
C ARG A 33 5.82 -2.12 1.38
N GLY A 34 5.81 -2.82 0.24
CA GLY A 34 5.84 -2.20 -1.08
C GLY A 34 4.61 -1.33 -1.38
N LEU A 35 3.44 -1.73 -0.88
CA LEU A 35 2.19 -0.96 -0.99
C LEU A 35 2.28 0.33 -0.17
N TRP A 36 2.82 0.26 1.05
CA TRP A 36 3.03 1.44 1.90
C TRP A 36 4.06 2.42 1.32
N ILE A 37 5.17 1.93 0.78
CA ILE A 37 6.17 2.78 0.12
C ILE A 37 5.57 3.44 -1.11
N HIS A 38 4.81 2.71 -1.92
CA HIS A 38 4.08 3.26 -3.06
C HIS A 38 3.11 4.36 -2.63
N LEU A 39 2.27 4.12 -1.62
CA LEU A 39 1.38 5.13 -1.03
C LEU A 39 2.18 6.34 -0.56
N ARG A 40 3.26 6.16 0.19
CA ARG A 40 4.08 7.28 0.69
C ARG A 40 4.68 8.10 -0.45
N THR A 41 5.23 7.46 -1.47
CA THR A 41 5.96 8.15 -2.54
C THR A 41 5.07 8.74 -3.62
N LYS A 42 3.97 8.07 -3.98
CA LYS A 42 3.06 8.46 -5.07
C LYS A 42 1.76 9.09 -4.57
N HIS A 43 1.28 8.68 -3.39
CA HIS A 43 -0.02 9.08 -2.84
C HIS A 43 0.09 9.60 -1.40
N HIS A 44 0.93 10.62 -1.20
CA HIS A 44 1.24 11.14 0.12
C HIS A 44 0.00 11.58 0.91
N ALA A 45 -1.03 12.09 0.22
CA ALA A 45 -2.32 12.46 0.81
C ALA A 45 -3.06 11.24 1.40
N GLU A 46 -3.17 10.16 0.62
CA GLU A 46 -3.85 8.94 1.07
C GLU A 46 -3.03 8.21 2.15
N PHE A 47 -1.70 8.24 2.05
CA PHE A 47 -0.83 7.76 3.12
C PHE A 47 -1.08 8.50 4.45
N LYS A 48 -1.25 9.84 4.40
CA LYS A 48 -1.58 10.64 5.58
C LYS A 48 -2.97 10.30 6.15
N ARG A 49 -3.94 9.95 5.30
CA ARG A 49 -5.27 9.49 5.72
C ARG A 49 -5.23 8.15 6.44
N LEU A 50 -4.28 7.28 6.09
CA LEU A 50 -4.09 5.96 6.73
C LEU A 50 -3.19 6.00 7.97
N LYS A 51 -2.38 7.04 8.11
CA LYS A 51 -1.46 7.25 9.25
C LYS A 51 -2.07 7.07 10.65
N PRO A 52 -3.33 7.45 10.95
CA PRO A 52 -3.88 7.25 12.29
C PRO A 52 -4.08 5.76 12.68
N ILE A 53 -3.99 4.82 11.73
CA ILE A 53 -4.27 3.39 11.97
C ILE A 53 -2.97 2.56 12.03
N TYR A 54 -1.85 3.06 11.51
CA TYR A 54 -0.56 2.37 11.54
C TYR A 54 0.34 3.04 12.57
N ASN A 55 0.34 2.51 13.79
CA ASN A 55 1.31 2.88 14.82
C ASN A 55 2.71 2.58 14.25
N VAL A 56 3.39 3.62 13.79
CA VAL A 56 4.76 3.54 13.28
C VAL A 56 5.69 3.37 14.48
N SER A 57 5.73 2.15 15.04
CA SER A 57 6.86 1.73 15.85
C SER A 57 8.09 1.66 14.94
N SER A 58 9.00 2.58 15.21
CA SER A 58 10.44 2.63 14.97
C SER A 58 11.07 1.50 14.15
N TYR A 59 11.70 1.86 13.03
CA TYR A 59 13.15 1.69 12.80
C TYR A 59 13.58 2.47 11.54
#